data_AF-X6MVH3-F1
#
_entry.id   AF-X6MVH3-F1
#
_cell.length_a   1.000
_cell.length_b   1.000
_cell.length_c   1.000
_cell.angle_alpha   90.00
_cell.angle_beta   90.00
_cell.angle_gamma   90.00
#
_symmetry.space_group_name_H-M   'P 1'
#
loop_
_entity.id
_entity.type
_entity.pdbx_description
1 polymer ?
#
loop_
_entity_poly.entity_id
_entity_poly.type
_entity_poly.pdbx_seq_one_letter_code
_entity_poly.pdbx_strand_id
1 'polypeptide(L)'
;MPQPSLQTQELKDWLEENKFGQFFEKMYDVGVEQLDDLRALRTENDVIELAGPSGINMGIIFRRKFIRAVLSLSESDVTSPTASTPTQTIPTENSLSAAMYFLQIKQKTFAFGQ
;
A
#
# COMPACT_ATOMS: atom_id res chain seq x y z
N MET A 1 -3.21 -8.11 -34.82
CA MET A 1 -2.83 -8.30 -33.41
C MET A 1 -2.63 -6.91 -32.83
N PRO A 2 -3.42 -6.47 -31.84
CA PRO A 2 -3.18 -5.17 -31.20
C PRO A 2 -1.80 -5.22 -30.53
N GLN A 3 -0.99 -4.19 -30.75
CA GLN A 3 0.33 -4.07 -30.14
C GLN A 3 0.16 -3.83 -28.63
N PRO A 4 0.92 -4.51 -27.76
CA PRO A 4 0.94 -4.15 -26.35
C PRO A 4 1.50 -2.73 -26.24
N SER A 5 0.66 -1.79 -25.82
CA SER A 5 1.12 -0.44 -25.53
C SER A 5 1.98 -0.49 -24.26
N LEU A 6 2.90 0.46 -24.09
CA LEU A 6 3.76 0.53 -22.89
C LEU A 6 2.92 0.50 -21.59
N GLN A 7 1.71 1.07 -21.63
CA GLN A 7 0.77 1.10 -20.51
C GLN A 7 0.24 -0.28 -20.13
N THR A 8 0.06 -1.17 -21.11
CA THR A 8 -0.32 -2.57 -20.87
C THR A 8 0.81 -3.34 -20.20
N GLN A 9 2.07 -3.00 -20.53
CA GLN A 9 3.25 -3.59 -19.90
C GLN A 9 3.36 -3.17 -18.43
N GLU A 10 3.14 -1.90 -18.12
CA GLU A 10 3.14 -1.38 -16.74
C GLU A 10 2.07 -2.02 -15.86
N LEU A 11 0.84 -2.18 -16.38
CA LEU A 11 -0.21 -2.91 -15.69
C LEU A 11 0.22 -4.36 -15.40
N LYS A 12 0.81 -5.03 -16.39
CA LYS A 12 1.25 -6.41 -16.25
C LYS A 12 2.37 -6.55 -15.21
N ASP A 13 3.40 -5.72 -15.27
CA ASP A 13 4.49 -5.70 -14.28
C ASP A 13 3.94 -5.49 -12.86
N TRP A 14 3.06 -4.50 -12.67
CA TRP A 14 2.44 -4.23 -11.38
C TRP A 14 1.62 -5.42 -10.84
N LEU A 15 0.87 -6.09 -11.72
CA LEU A 15 0.13 -7.29 -11.35
C LEU A 15 1.08 -8.45 -11.00
N GLU A 16 2.17 -8.64 -11.72
CA GLU A 16 3.16 -9.69 -11.43
C GLU A 16 3.87 -9.46 -10.09
N GLU A 17 4.29 -8.21 -9.81
CA GLU A 17 4.89 -7.81 -8.53
C GLU A 17 3.96 -8.11 -7.35
N ASN A 18 2.66 -7.86 -7.52
CA ASN A 18 1.66 -8.09 -6.49
C ASN A 18 1.07 -9.51 -6.45
N LYS A 19 1.57 -10.43 -7.28
CA LYS A 19 1.09 -11.83 -7.42
C LYS A 19 -0.32 -11.98 -8.01
N PHE A 20 -0.78 -10.98 -8.76
CA PHE A 20 -2.04 -10.95 -9.49
C PHE A 20 -1.90 -11.18 -11.01
N GLY A 21 -0.69 -11.43 -11.53
CA GLY A 21 -0.44 -11.59 -12.97
C GLY A 21 -1.32 -12.64 -13.67
N GLN A 22 -1.74 -13.69 -12.96
CA GLN A 22 -2.67 -14.72 -13.48
C GLN A 22 -4.07 -14.19 -13.81
N PHE A 23 -4.44 -13.02 -13.30
CA PHE A 23 -5.75 -12.40 -13.50
C PHE A 23 -5.73 -11.31 -14.59
N PHE A 24 -4.58 -11.06 -15.21
CA PHE A 24 -4.42 -10.05 -16.25
C PHE A 24 -5.38 -10.26 -17.43
N GLU A 25 -5.48 -11.49 -17.93
CA GLU A 25 -6.42 -11.80 -19.03
C GLU A 25 -7.87 -11.48 -18.68
N LYS A 26 -8.25 -11.72 -17.42
CA LYS A 26 -9.60 -11.38 -16.94
C LYS A 26 -9.82 -9.90 -16.74
N MET A 27 -8.79 -9.15 -16.33
CA MET A 27 -8.85 -7.69 -16.28
C MET A 27 -9.08 -7.09 -17.65
N TYR A 28 -8.36 -7.61 -18.64
CA TYR A 28 -8.52 -7.20 -20.03
C TYR A 28 -9.95 -7.48 -20.55
N ASP A 29 -10.52 -8.63 -20.19
CA ASP A 29 -11.90 -9.03 -20.55
C ASP A 29 -12.97 -8.11 -19.96
N VAL A 30 -12.74 -7.56 -18.75
CA VAL A 30 -13.63 -6.59 -18.10
C VAL A 30 -13.36 -5.14 -18.51
N GLY A 31 -12.42 -4.90 -19.42
CA GLY A 31 -12.08 -3.57 -19.95
C GLY A 31 -11.05 -2.79 -19.12
N VAL A 32 -10.34 -3.45 -18.22
CA VAL A 32 -9.20 -2.87 -17.48
C VAL A 32 -7.92 -3.19 -18.24
N GLU A 33 -7.46 -2.24 -19.06
CA GLU A 33 -6.29 -2.41 -19.93
C GLU A 33 -5.07 -1.64 -19.42
N GLN A 34 -5.27 -0.63 -18.57
CA GLN A 34 -4.22 0.28 -18.12
C GLN A 34 -4.20 0.40 -16.59
N LEU A 35 -3.05 0.79 -16.06
CA LEU A 35 -2.89 1.05 -14.62
C LEU A 35 -3.76 2.24 -14.16
N ASP A 36 -4.05 3.18 -15.06
CA ASP A 36 -4.90 4.35 -14.79
C ASP A 36 -6.34 3.94 -14.47
N ASP A 37 -6.87 2.90 -15.13
CA ASP A 37 -8.21 2.36 -14.86
C ASP A 37 -8.31 1.83 -13.43
N LEU A 38 -7.22 1.25 -12.90
CA LEU A 38 -7.15 0.83 -11.50
C LEU A 38 -7.05 2.01 -10.54
N ARG A 39 -6.32 3.08 -10.92
CA ARG A 39 -6.21 4.32 -10.12
C ARG A 39 -7.52 5.09 -10.06
N ALA A 40 -8.39 4.94 -11.07
CA ALA A 40 -9.73 5.50 -11.05
C ALA A 40 -10.61 4.92 -9.93
N LEU A 41 -10.33 3.68 -9.49
CA LEU A 41 -11.05 2.99 -8.42
C LEU A 41 -10.58 3.48 -7.04
N ARG A 42 -11.06 4.66 -6.64
CA ARG A 42 -10.70 5.28 -5.36
C ARG A 42 -11.40 4.70 -4.15
N THR A 43 -12.52 4.00 -4.36
CA THR A 43 -13.31 3.46 -3.26
C THR A 43 -13.03 1.97 -3.10
N GLU A 44 -12.99 1.52 -1.83
CA GLU A 44 -12.87 0.09 -1.53
C GLU A 44 -13.98 -0.72 -2.20
N ASN A 45 -15.19 -0.15 -2.27
CA ASN A 45 -16.36 -0.79 -2.85
C ASN A 45 -16.21 -1.02 -4.36
N ASP A 46 -15.71 -0.05 -5.11
CA ASP A 46 -15.44 -0.19 -6.55
C ASP A 46 -14.42 -1.29 -6.83
N VAL A 47 -13.33 -1.32 -6.07
CA VAL A 47 -12.29 -2.36 -6.21
C VAL A 47 -12.82 -3.74 -5.81
N ILE A 48 -13.68 -3.79 -4.78
CA ILE A 48 -14.40 -4.98 -4.38
C ILE A 48 -15.25 -5.47 -5.55
N GLU A 49 -16.10 -4.65 -6.15
CA GLU A 49 -16.97 -5.07 -7.27
C GLU A 49 -16.16 -5.60 -8.46
N LEU A 50 -15.08 -4.90 -8.86
CA LEU A 50 -14.21 -5.34 -9.94
C LEU A 50 -13.53 -6.69 -9.65
N ALA A 51 -12.94 -6.85 -8.47
CA ALA A 51 -12.29 -8.10 -8.08
C ALA A 51 -13.28 -9.18 -7.60
N GLY A 52 -14.57 -8.86 -7.58
CA GLY A 52 -15.66 -9.73 -7.16
C GLY A 52 -16.12 -10.71 -8.24
N PRO A 53 -17.16 -11.51 -7.94
CA PRO A 53 -17.68 -12.52 -8.86
C PRO A 53 -18.25 -11.95 -10.17
N SER A 54 -18.63 -10.65 -10.17
CA SER A 54 -19.16 -9.95 -11.35
C SER A 54 -18.06 -9.46 -12.31
N GLY A 55 -16.80 -9.43 -11.88
CA GLY A 55 -15.67 -9.02 -12.72
C GLY A 55 -14.64 -10.14 -12.83
N ILE A 56 -13.49 -9.94 -12.20
CA ILE A 56 -12.33 -10.84 -12.31
C ILE A 56 -12.56 -12.18 -11.58
N ASN A 57 -13.49 -12.19 -10.61
CA ASN A 57 -13.80 -13.32 -9.75
C ASN A 57 -12.55 -13.82 -8.99
N MET A 58 -11.88 -12.90 -8.28
CA MET A 58 -10.73 -13.25 -7.43
C MET A 58 -11.20 -13.94 -6.15
N GLY A 59 -10.42 -14.93 -5.70
CA GLY A 59 -10.63 -15.53 -4.39
C GLY A 59 -10.53 -14.49 -3.27
N ILE A 60 -11.28 -14.68 -2.17
CA ILE A 60 -11.41 -13.72 -1.07
C ILE A 60 -10.07 -13.22 -0.54
N ILE A 61 -9.07 -14.12 -0.45
CA ILE A 61 -7.72 -13.80 0.01
C ILE A 61 -7.01 -12.84 -0.96
N PHE A 62 -7.07 -13.12 -2.26
CA PHE A 62 -6.50 -12.26 -3.29
C PHE A 62 -7.24 -10.94 -3.37
N ARG A 63 -8.58 -10.95 -3.29
CA ARG A 63 -9.41 -9.74 -3.28
C ARG A 63 -9.00 -8.77 -2.17
N ARG A 64 -8.80 -9.26 -0.93
CA ARG A 64 -8.32 -8.44 0.19
C ARG A 64 -6.94 -7.81 -0.06
N LYS A 65 -6.00 -8.57 -0.64
CA LYS A 65 -4.67 -8.05 -0.97
C LYS A 65 -4.75 -7.05 -2.13
N PHE A 66 -5.61 -7.33 -3.11
CA PHE A 66 -5.80 -6.52 -4.30
C PHE A 66 -6.36 -5.15 -3.94
N ILE A 67 -7.39 -5.11 -3.10
CA ILE A 67 -7.95 -3.88 -2.55
C ILE A 67 -6.87 -3.02 -1.90
N ARG A 68 -6.05 -3.60 -1.02
CA ARG A 68 -4.95 -2.86 -0.37
C ARG A 68 -3.91 -2.37 -1.37
N ALA A 69 -3.58 -3.16 -2.39
CA ALA A 69 -2.62 -2.78 -3.41
C ALA A 69 -3.13 -1.62 -4.27
N VAL A 70 -4.41 -1.65 -4.69
CA VAL A 70 -5.03 -0.58 -5.49
C VAL A 70 -5.20 0.71 -4.67
N LEU A 71 -5.65 0.61 -3.42
CA LEU A 71 -5.73 1.77 -2.52
C LEU A 71 -4.34 2.37 -2.28
N SER A 72 -3.33 1.52 -2.03
CA SER A 72 -1.94 1.97 -1.91
C SER A 72 -1.43 2.60 -3.20
N LEU A 73 -1.81 2.08 -4.37
CA LEU A 73 -1.43 2.65 -5.68
C LEU A 73 -2.00 4.08 -5.83
N SER A 74 -3.24 4.31 -5.39
CA SER A 74 -3.87 5.64 -5.41
C SER A 74 -3.26 6.60 -4.39
N GLU A 75 -2.71 6.11 -3.28
CA GLU A 75 -2.00 6.93 -2.27
C GLU A 75 -0.52 7.18 -2.65
N SER A 76 0.13 6.23 -3.32
CA SER A 76 1.56 6.28 -3.66
C SER A 76 1.93 7.31 -4.73
N ASP A 77 0.96 7.90 -5.44
CA ASP A 77 1.24 9.02 -6.35
C ASP A 77 1.74 10.29 -5.60
N VAL A 78 1.59 10.33 -4.27
CA VAL A 78 2.10 11.42 -3.42
C VAL A 78 3.49 11.12 -2.84
N THR A 79 3.96 9.86 -2.88
CA THR A 79 5.26 9.49 -2.29
C THR A 79 5.89 8.33 -3.04
N SER A 80 6.72 8.62 -4.05
CA SER A 80 7.73 7.67 -4.53
C SER A 80 8.86 7.59 -3.51
N PRO A 81 9.09 6.47 -2.79
CA PRO A 81 10.42 6.19 -2.28
C PRO A 81 11.20 5.49 -3.40
N THR A 82 12.09 6.27 -4.00
CA THR A 82 13.27 5.82 -4.73
C THR A 82 13.90 4.60 -4.04
N ALA A 83 13.58 3.39 -4.51
CA ALA A 83 14.28 2.17 -4.14
C ALA A 83 15.56 2.08 -4.98
N SER A 84 16.51 2.95 -4.69
CA SER A 84 17.89 2.83 -5.14
C SER A 84 18.81 2.91 -3.92
N THR A 85 19.45 1.77 -3.65
CA THR A 85 20.78 1.66 -3.01
C THR A 85 20.83 1.66 -1.46
N PRO A 86 21.12 0.50 -0.83
CA PRO A 86 21.59 0.45 0.55
C PRO A 86 23.12 0.57 0.57
N THR A 87 23.73 1.73 0.87
CA THR A 87 25.17 1.82 1.26
C THR A 87 25.53 3.18 1.91
N GLN A 88 26.08 3.10 3.13
CA GLN A 88 27.00 4.01 3.87
C GLN A 88 26.49 5.37 4.40
N THR A 89 26.51 5.57 5.74
CA THR A 89 27.60 6.19 6.56
C THR A 89 27.55 7.73 6.41
N ILE A 90 27.41 8.59 7.43
CA ILE A 90 28.29 8.92 8.58
C ILE A 90 27.50 9.73 9.68
N PRO A 91 28.08 10.29 10.78
CA PRO A 91 27.57 10.10 12.15
C PRO A 91 27.24 11.42 12.90
N THR A 92 26.94 11.28 14.20
CA THR A 92 27.25 12.24 15.27
C THR A 92 26.37 13.49 15.45
N GLU A 93 25.94 13.62 16.72
CA GLU A 93 25.59 14.85 17.45
C GLU A 93 24.17 15.39 17.30
N ASN A 94 23.28 15.03 18.23
CA ASN A 94 22.83 16.05 19.16
C ASN A 94 22.38 15.47 20.50
N SER A 95 22.79 16.18 21.53
CA SER A 95 22.68 15.82 22.94
C SER A 95 21.34 16.28 23.53
N LEU A 96 20.99 15.65 24.65
CA LEU A 96 20.15 16.12 25.76
C LEU A 96 18.63 15.80 25.78
N SER A 97 18.28 15.13 26.89
CA SER A 97 17.06 15.30 27.69
C SER A 97 15.98 14.20 27.58
N ALA A 98 16.29 12.99 28.03
CA ALA A 98 15.28 11.97 28.33
C ALA A 98 15.37 11.37 29.75
N ALA A 99 16.15 11.96 30.66
CA ALA A 99 16.37 11.42 32.02
C ALA A 99 15.53 12.09 33.13
N MET A 100 14.64 13.05 32.82
CA MET A 100 14.00 13.93 33.82
C MET A 100 12.46 13.88 33.82
N TYR A 101 11.81 12.82 33.33
CA TYR A 101 10.34 12.70 33.39
C TYR A 101 9.81 11.47 34.14
N PHE A 102 10.65 10.49 34.47
CA PHE A 102 10.18 9.26 35.14
C PHE A 102 10.16 9.32 36.67
N LEU A 103 10.53 10.45 37.29
CA LEU A 103 10.67 10.55 38.76
C LEU A 103 9.64 11.46 39.46
N GLN A 104 8.52 11.81 38.81
CA GLN A 104 7.55 12.75 39.40
C GLN A 104 6.12 12.22 39.60
N ILE A 105 5.80 10.98 39.22
CA ILE A 105 4.40 10.51 39.18
C ILE A 105 4.01 9.48 40.26
N LYS A 106 4.86 9.16 41.26
CA LYS A 106 4.48 8.13 42.25
C LYS A 106 4.93 8.31 43.70
N GLN A 107 5.21 9.54 44.14
CA GLN A 107 5.48 9.86 45.55
C GLN A 107 4.35 10.64 46.25
N LYS A 108 3.20 10.85 45.58
CA LYS A 108 2.13 11.74 46.10
C LYS A 108 0.80 11.02 46.27
N THR A 109 0.77 9.98 47.09
CA THR A 109 -0.50 9.35 47.54
C THR A 109 -0.38 8.53 48.82
N PHE A 110 0.59 8.81 49.70
CA PHE A 110 0.69 8.11 50.98
C PHE A 110 1.14 9.03 52.12
N ALA A 111 0.42 10.14 52.33
CA ALA A 111 0.52 10.95 53.55
C ALA A 111 -0.65 11.94 53.66
N PHE A 112 -1.82 11.44 54.05
CA PHE A 112 -2.94 12.14 54.73
C PHE A 112 -4.04 11.06 54.85
N GLY A 113 -4.49 10.56 55.98
CA GLY A 113 -4.57 11.07 57.34
C GLY A 113 -5.98 10.70 57.83
N GLN A 114 -6.05 10.08 59.03
CA GLN A 114 -7.22 9.56 59.76
C GLN A 114 -7.59 8.10 59.49
#